data_AF-A0A1Q6HY54-F1
#
_entry.id   AF-A0A1Q6HY54-F1
#
_cell.length_a   1.000
_cell.length_b   1.000
_cell.length_c   1.000
_cell.angle_alpha   90.00
_cell.angle_beta   90.00
_cell.angle_gamma   90.00
#
_symmetry.space_group_name_H-M   'P 1'
#
loop_
_entity.id
_entity.type
_entity.pdbx_description
1 polymer ?
#
loop_
_entity_poly.entity_id
_entity_poly.type
_entity_poly.pdbx_seq_one_letter_code
_entity_poly.pdbx_strand_id
1 'polypeptide(L)'
;MSLSTKERLAILHTLIIIANADGRRGSLENRLLSEIASKALSFSLNDFLGGIVKEAILMKEEEVQTLISNLDFQKKLMIHKLLVEMAIVDEVINEMELNALHYMVKMYNLPPLV
;
A
#
# COMPACT_ATOMS: atom_id res chain seq x y z
N MET A 1 13.57 12.25 -3.06
CA MET A 1 12.41 12.45 -3.95
C MET A 1 11.16 12.45 -3.09
N SER A 2 10.24 13.42 -3.23
CA SER A 2 9.01 13.46 -2.42
C SER A 2 7.82 12.88 -3.19
N LEU A 3 6.93 12.22 -2.46
CA LEU A 3 5.58 11.87 -2.91
C LEU A 3 4.63 13.00 -2.52
N SER A 4 3.65 13.29 -3.37
CA SER A 4 2.54 14.18 -3.00
C SER A 4 1.64 13.52 -1.95
N THR A 5 0.84 14.29 -1.23
CA THR A 5 -0.13 13.72 -0.27
C THR A 5 -1.12 12.76 -0.93
N LYS A 6 -1.57 13.05 -2.16
CA LYS A 6 -2.45 12.14 -2.91
C LYS A 6 -1.76 10.84 -3.30
N GLU A 7 -0.50 10.90 -3.74
CA GLU A 7 0.28 9.69 -4.06
C GLU A 7 0.49 8.84 -2.80
N ARG A 8 0.80 9.46 -1.66
CA ARG A 8 0.93 8.76 -0.38
C ARG A 8 -0.37 8.10 0.06
N LEU A 9 -1.50 8.78 -0.11
CA LEU A 9 -2.84 8.24 0.15
C LEU A 9 -3.15 7.05 -0.76
N ALA A 10 -2.82 7.15 -2.05
CA ALA A 10 -3.00 6.05 -3.00
C ALA A 10 -2.17 4.82 -2.60
N ILE A 11 -0.92 5.02 -2.15
CA ILE A 11 -0.06 3.94 -1.66
C ILE A 11 -0.64 3.32 -0.38
N LEU A 12 -1.10 4.16 0.56
CA LEU A 12 -1.75 3.69 1.80
C LEU A 12 -3.01 2.87 1.50
N HIS A 13 -3.83 3.31 0.54
CA HIS A 13 -5.02 2.58 0.09
C HIS A 13 -4.66 1.16 -0.38
N THR A 14 -3.66 1.03 -1.25
CA THR A 14 -3.19 -0.29 -1.72
C THR A 14 -2.72 -1.19 -0.60
N LEU A 15 -1.95 -0.66 0.36
CA LEU A 15 -1.46 -1.43 1.49
C LEU A 15 -2.60 -1.91 2.40
N ILE A 16 -3.63 -1.08 2.60
CA ILE A 16 -4.82 -1.46 3.36
C ILE A 16 -5.58 -2.61 2.69
N ILE A 17 -5.67 -2.62 1.35
CA ILE A 17 -6.32 -3.71 0.62
C ILE A 17 -5.57 -5.03 0.83
N ILE A 18 -4.23 -5.03 0.67
CA ILE A 18 -3.43 -6.25 0.90
C ILE A 18 -3.56 -6.72 2.35
N ALA A 19 -3.42 -5.81 3.32
CA ALA A 19 -3.53 -6.12 4.74
C ALA A 19 -4.92 -6.64 5.18
N ASN A 20 -5.94 -6.50 4.32
CA ASN A 20 -7.29 -6.98 4.57
C ASN A 20 -7.71 -8.08 3.57
N ALA A 21 -6.81 -8.54 2.68
CA ALA A 21 -7.16 -9.37 1.54
C ALA A 21 -7.82 -10.69 1.97
N ASP A 22 -7.40 -11.25 3.09
CA ASP A 22 -7.91 -12.51 3.64
C ASP A 22 -9.04 -12.31 4.69
N GLY A 23 -9.44 -11.06 4.92
CA GLY A 23 -10.45 -10.66 5.90
C GLY A 23 -10.01 -10.72 7.36
N ARG A 24 -8.75 -11.06 7.66
CA ARG A 24 -8.23 -11.23 9.02
C ARG A 24 -7.02 -10.33 9.28
N ARG A 25 -7.27 -9.02 9.34
CA ARG A 25 -6.21 -8.06 9.71
C ARG A 25 -5.82 -8.19 11.18
N GLY A 26 -4.70 -8.86 11.44
CA GLY A 26 -4.11 -9.10 12.75
C GLY A 26 -3.26 -7.94 13.29
N SER A 27 -2.56 -8.22 14.39
CA SER A 27 -1.74 -7.22 15.08
C SER A 27 -0.43 -6.90 14.36
N LEU A 28 0.11 -7.86 13.59
CA LEU A 28 1.35 -7.71 12.85
C LEU A 28 1.15 -6.80 11.63
N GLU A 29 0.07 -7.02 10.89
CA GLU A 29 -0.34 -6.22 9.73
C GLU A 29 -0.64 -4.79 10.14
N ASN A 30 -1.34 -4.62 11.27
CA ASN A 30 -1.62 -3.30 11.85
C ASN A 30 -0.34 -2.56 12.23
N ARG A 31 0.62 -3.27 12.83
CA ARG A 31 1.91 -2.69 13.19
C ARG A 31 2.69 -2.31 11.94
N LEU A 32 2.86 -3.21 10.99
CA LEU A 32 3.60 -2.95 9.75
C LEU A 32 2.98 -1.81 8.95
N LEU A 33 1.66 -1.80 8.78
CA LEU A 33 0.97 -0.70 8.08
C LEU A 33 1.24 0.65 8.76
N SER A 34 1.20 0.69 10.10
CA SER A 34 1.49 1.92 10.87
C SER A 34 2.96 2.35 10.70
N GLU A 35 3.89 1.40 10.70
CA GLU A 35 5.30 1.66 10.48
C GLU A 35 5.58 2.18 9.06
N ILE A 36 4.99 1.57 8.02
CA ILE A 36 5.11 2.02 6.63
C ILE A 36 4.50 3.41 6.46
N ALA A 37 3.29 3.62 6.98
CA ALA A 37 2.59 4.89 6.88
C ALA A 37 3.38 6.04 7.56
N SER A 38 4.01 5.79 8.70
CA SER A 38 4.83 6.79 9.38
C SER A 38 6.20 6.98 8.74
N LYS A 39 6.95 5.90 8.48
CA LYS A 39 8.36 5.98 8.06
C LYS A 39 8.52 6.17 6.54
N ALA A 40 7.81 5.38 5.74
CA ALA A 40 7.94 5.41 4.28
C ALA A 40 7.04 6.48 3.64
N LEU A 41 5.83 6.66 4.18
CA LEU A 41 4.87 7.66 3.67
C LEU A 41 4.90 8.97 4.47
N SER A 42 5.61 9.06 5.58
CA SER A 42 5.74 10.32 6.34
C SER A 42 4.39 10.91 6.76
N PHE A 43 3.42 10.06 7.11
CA PHE A 43 2.19 10.50 7.79
C PHE A 43 2.50 10.73 9.27
N SER A 44 2.09 11.88 9.76
CA SER A 44 2.20 12.29 11.15
C SER A 44 1.03 11.76 11.98
N LEU A 45 1.16 11.80 13.31
CA LEU A 45 0.05 11.51 14.22
C LEU A 45 -1.18 12.38 13.93
N ASN A 46 -0.98 13.64 13.55
CA ASN A 46 -2.07 14.55 13.21
C ASN A 46 -2.82 14.10 11.95
N ASP A 47 -2.14 13.51 10.97
CA ASP A 47 -2.80 12.95 9.79
C ASP A 47 -3.67 11.75 10.18
N PHE A 48 -3.18 10.88 11.07
CA PHE A 48 -3.98 9.78 11.60
C PHE A 48 -5.22 10.25 12.36
N LEU A 49 -5.06 11.24 13.24
CA LEU A 49 -6.17 11.85 13.97
C LEU A 49 -7.16 12.57 13.03
N GLY A 50 -6.65 13.13 11.93
CA GLY A 50 -7.43 13.73 10.86
C GLY A 50 -8.22 12.73 10.01
N GLY A 51 -8.00 11.43 10.20
CA GLY A 51 -8.76 10.39 9.50
C GLY A 51 -8.16 9.93 8.18
N ILE A 52 -6.84 10.08 7.98
CA ILE A 52 -6.15 9.70 6.74
C ILE A 52 -6.41 8.24 6.30
N VAL A 53 -6.61 7.32 7.25
CA VAL A 53 -6.95 5.92 6.97
C VAL A 53 -8.32 5.83 6.30
N LYS A 54 -9.31 6.59 6.79
CA LYS A 54 -10.65 6.65 6.20
C LYS A 54 -10.61 7.29 4.82
N GLU A 55 -9.83 8.35 4.65
CA GLU A 55 -9.61 8.98 3.34
C GLU A 55 -9.00 8.00 2.34
N ALA A 56 -7.99 7.24 2.74
CA ALA A 56 -7.36 6.23 1.90
C ALA A 56 -8.37 5.16 1.47
N ILE A 57 -9.15 4.60 2.40
CA ILE A 57 -10.18 3.58 2.09
C ILE A 57 -11.23 4.10 1.10
N LEU A 58 -11.55 5.39 1.14
CA LEU A 58 -12.56 6.00 0.27
C LEU A 58 -12.04 6.39 -1.13
N MET A 59 -10.74 6.20 -1.41
CA MET A 59 -10.21 6.46 -2.74
C MET A 59 -10.81 5.51 -3.77
N LYS A 60 -11.10 6.04 -4.96
CA LYS A 60 -11.58 5.24 -6.09
C LYS A 60 -10.42 4.48 -6.72
N GLU A 61 -10.69 3.23 -7.09
CA GLU A 61 -9.69 2.35 -7.70
C GLU A 61 -9.05 2.96 -8.96
N GLU A 62 -9.83 3.64 -9.81
CA GLU A 62 -9.31 4.28 -11.03
C GLU A 62 -8.39 5.48 -10.72
N GLU A 63 -8.70 6.23 -9.65
CA GLU A 63 -7.84 7.34 -9.19
C GLU A 63 -6.52 6.80 -8.65
N VAL A 64 -6.57 5.76 -7.81
CA VAL A 64 -5.38 5.08 -7.26
C VAL A 64 -4.51 4.53 -8.40
N GLN A 65 -5.13 3.83 -9.35
CA GLN A 65 -4.42 3.29 -10.51
C GLN A 65 -3.71 4.38 -11.30
N THR A 66 -4.40 5.47 -11.61
CA THR A 66 -3.83 6.59 -12.37
C THR A 66 -2.66 7.22 -11.64
N LEU A 67 -2.78 7.45 -10.33
CA LEU A 67 -1.72 8.03 -9.51
C LEU A 67 -0.48 7.13 -9.47
N ILE A 68 -0.65 5.84 -9.16
CA ILE A 68 0.47 4.91 -9.02
C ILE A 68 1.12 4.63 -10.38
N SER A 69 0.33 4.45 -11.43
CA SER A 69 0.84 4.12 -12.78
C SER A 69 1.67 5.24 -13.40
N ASN A 70 1.47 6.49 -12.99
CA ASN A 70 2.21 7.64 -13.49
C ASN A 70 3.49 7.96 -12.68
N LEU A 71 3.75 7.21 -11.60
CA LEU A 71 4.98 7.37 -10.83
C LEU A 71 6.21 6.94 -11.62
N ASP A 72 7.35 7.55 -11.30
CA ASP A 72 8.64 7.11 -11.81
C ASP A 72 8.99 5.68 -11.34
N PHE A 73 9.94 5.07 -12.05
CA PHE A 73 10.36 3.70 -11.81
C PHE A 73 10.78 3.44 -10.36
N GLN A 74 11.52 4.37 -9.73
CA GLN A 74 12.04 4.18 -8.37
C GLN A 74 10.91 4.15 -7.34
N LYS A 75 9.93 5.07 -7.49
CA LYS A 75 8.73 5.08 -6.64
C LYS A 75 7.89 3.83 -6.84
N LYS A 76 7.69 3.36 -8.07
CA LYS A 76 6.97 2.10 -8.33
C LYS A 76 7.68 0.88 -7.76
N LEU A 77 9.01 0.84 -7.85
CA LEU A 77 9.81 -0.24 -7.27
C LEU A 77 9.69 -0.26 -5.74
N MET A 78 9.71 0.92 -5.10
CA MET A 78 9.45 1.06 -3.67
C MET A 78 8.06 0.53 -3.31
N ILE A 79 7.02 0.90 -4.07
CA ILE A 79 5.66 0.43 -3.83
C ILE A 79 5.59 -1.09 -3.94
N HIS A 80 6.16 -1.70 -4.99
CA HIS A 80 6.16 -3.15 -5.13
C HIS A 80 6.82 -3.84 -3.92
N LYS A 81 7.95 -3.32 -3.43
CA LYS A 81 8.61 -3.85 -2.22
C LYS A 81 7.70 -3.77 -0.99
N LEU A 82 7.02 -2.63 -0.79
CA LEU A 82 6.10 -2.46 0.34
C LEU A 82 4.89 -3.39 0.24
N LEU A 83 4.35 -3.61 -0.96
CA LEU A 83 3.24 -4.54 -1.16
C LEU A 83 3.65 -5.98 -0.86
N VAL A 84 4.86 -6.40 -1.24
CA VAL A 84 5.40 -7.71 -0.89
C VAL A 84 5.62 -7.83 0.61
N GLU A 85 6.25 -6.84 1.25
CA GLU A 85 6.48 -6.82 2.70
C GLU A 85 5.16 -6.94 3.47
N MET A 86 4.12 -6.23 3.02
CA MET A 86 2.77 -6.31 3.59
C MET A 86 2.14 -7.69 3.41
N ALA A 87 2.32 -8.32 2.24
CA ALA A 87 1.74 -9.62 1.93
C ALA A 87 2.44 -10.81 2.62
N ILE A 88 3.66 -10.63 3.14
CA ILE A 88 4.43 -11.71 3.81
C ILE A 88 4.57 -11.51 5.31
N VAL A 89 3.92 -10.50 5.88
CA VAL A 89 4.13 -10.08 7.27
C VAL A 89 3.80 -11.18 8.29
N ASP A 90 2.87 -12.06 7.96
CA ASP A 90 2.48 -13.21 8.78
C ASP A 90 3.29 -14.48 8.45
N GLU A 91 4.50 -14.31 7.89
CA GLU A 91 5.50 -15.31 7.50
C GLU A 91 5.07 -16.27 6.37
N VAL A 92 3.77 -16.41 6.10
CA VAL A 92 3.20 -17.20 5.01
C VAL A 92 2.24 -16.33 4.21
N ILE A 93 2.60 -16.02 2.96
CA ILE A 93 1.64 -15.40 2.04
C ILE A 93 0.52 -16.39 1.74
N ASN A 94 -0.71 -16.01 2.07
CA ASN A 94 -1.86 -16.81 1.71
C ASN A 94 -2.26 -16.59 0.25
N GLU A 95 -3.08 -17.49 -0.31
CA GLU A 95 -3.48 -17.42 -1.72
C GLU A 95 -4.25 -16.11 -2.06
N MET A 96 -5.01 -15.57 -1.11
CA MET A 96 -5.77 -14.33 -1.31
C MET A 96 -4.85 -13.10 -1.40
N GLU A 97 -3.86 -13.01 -0.52
CA GLU A 97 -2.83 -11.97 -0.53
C GLU A 97 -1.96 -12.05 -1.79
N LEU A 98 -1.58 -13.26 -2.19
CA LEU A 98 -0.82 -13.48 -3.42
C LEU A 98 -1.62 -13.04 -4.66
N ASN A 99 -2.90 -13.38 -4.72
CA ASN A 99 -3.78 -12.95 -5.81
C ASN A 99 -3.99 -11.43 -5.82
N ALA A 100 -4.18 -10.81 -4.65
CA ALA A 100 -4.28 -9.35 -4.52
C ALA A 100 -2.99 -8.66 -4.97
N LEU A 101 -1.84 -9.17 -4.56
CA LEU A 101 -0.52 -8.68 -4.96
C LEU A 101 -0.33 -8.78 -6.48
N HIS A 102 -0.61 -9.93 -7.09
CA HIS A 102 -0.51 -10.11 -8.54
C HIS A 102 -1.45 -9.17 -9.30
N TYR A 103 -2.69 -9.01 -8.82
CA TYR A 103 -3.64 -8.06 -9.39
C TYR A 103 -3.08 -6.64 -9.40
N MET A 104 -2.58 -6.16 -8.25
CA MET A 104 -2.03 -4.82 -8.10
C MET A 104 -0.76 -4.59 -8.94
N VAL A 105 0.16 -5.56 -8.97
CA VAL A 105 1.39 -5.48 -9.78
C VAL A 105 1.04 -5.28 -11.26
N LYS A 106 0.07 -6.04 -11.77
CA LYS A 106 -0.42 -5.91 -13.15
C LYS A 106 -1.16 -4.60 -13.36
N MET A 107 -2.06 -4.24 -12.45
CA MET A 107 -2.93 -3.07 -12.56
C MET A 107 -2.14 -1.76 -12.59
N TYR A 108 -1.12 -1.64 -11.74
CA TYR A 108 -0.31 -0.43 -11.61
C TYR A 108 0.96 -0.44 -12.50
N ASN A 109 1.14 -1.51 -13.28
CA ASN A 109 2.33 -1.73 -14.10
C ASN A 109 3.62 -1.56 -13.28
N LEU A 110 3.72 -2.30 -12.17
CA LEU A 110 4.87 -2.26 -11.27
C LEU A 110 6.05 -3.03 -11.86
N PRO A 111 7.29 -2.55 -11.68
CA PRO A 111 8.48 -3.23 -12.20
C PRO A 111 8.73 -4.54 -11.44
N PRO A 112 9.34 -5.56 -12.05
CA PRO A 112 9.70 -6.80 -11.37
C PRO A 112 10.70 -6.54 -10.23
N LEU A 113 10.62 -7.34 -9.17
CA LEU A 113 11.66 -7.40 -8.14
C LEU A 113 12.77 -8.32 -8.67
N VAL A 114 13.99 -7.79 -8.78
CA VAL A 114 15.19 -8.52 -9.22
C VAL A 114 15.90 -9.10 -8.01
#